data_AF-A0AAU2Q0Y7-F1
#
_entry.id   AF-A0AAU2Q0Y7-F1
#
_cell.length_a   1.000
_cell.length_b   1.000
_cell.length_c   1.000
_cell.angle_alpha   90.00
_cell.angle_beta   90.00
_cell.angle_gamma   90.00
#
_symmetry.space_group_name_H-M   'P 1'
#
loop_
_entity.id
_entity.type
_entity.pdbx_description
1 polymer ?
#
loop_
_entity_poly.entity_id
_entity_poly.type
_entity_poly.pdbx_seq_one_letter_code
_entity_poly.pdbx_strand_id
1 'polypeptide(L)'
;MPPTLTAPLLRARFPAVPPAKRVFDLTGAVILLTLLAPVLAASTALLCVTRGGRPFVREPAAGLAGRPFRTWRLRTDDGAGRIGAALDRCALDGLPQLLNVVRGEMSLVGPRPQARTDRPERLLVRPGMTGLWQVSARSDLPWEEMTLLDRHYVENHWLGMDLAILAQTPRAAYRQRVA
;
A
#
# COMPACT_ATOMS: atom_id res chain seq x y z
N MET A 1 22.52 -4.77 -21.94
CA MET A 1 22.73 -4.18 -20.60
C MET A 1 21.87 -2.92 -20.52
N PRO A 2 20.77 -2.88 -19.74
CA PRO A 2 20.06 -1.61 -19.57
C PRO A 2 20.97 -0.63 -18.82
N PRO A 3 20.96 0.66 -19.17
CA PRO A 3 21.80 1.65 -18.51
C PRO A 3 21.44 1.73 -17.03
N THR A 4 22.46 1.66 -16.16
CA THR A 4 22.34 1.92 -14.73
C THR A 4 22.01 3.41 -14.57
N LEU A 5 20.73 3.75 -14.54
CA LEU A 5 20.29 5.12 -14.30
C LEU A 5 20.78 5.53 -12.91
N THR A 6 21.77 6.42 -12.87
CA THR A 6 22.31 6.95 -11.62
C THR A 6 21.22 7.78 -10.91
N ALA A 7 21.16 7.67 -9.58
CA ALA A 7 20.15 8.34 -8.73
C ALA A 7 19.94 9.86 -9.01
N PRO A 8 20.94 10.66 -9.44
CA PRO A 8 20.74 12.06 -9.80
C PRO A 8 19.87 12.26 -11.05
N LEU A 9 20.04 11.41 -12.08
CA LEU A 9 19.27 11.50 -13.33
C LEU A 9 17.80 11.11 -13.12
N LEU A 10 17.55 10.17 -12.19
CA LEU A 10 16.21 9.78 -11.78
C LEU A 10 15.49 10.95 -11.07
N ARG A 11 16.18 11.66 -10.16
CA ARG A 11 15.60 12.84 -9.46
C ARG A 11 15.38 14.05 -10.36
N ALA A 12 16.24 14.27 -11.36
CA ALA A 12 16.08 15.40 -12.28
C ALA A 12 14.88 15.24 -13.21
N ARG A 13 14.48 14.00 -13.51
CA ARG A 13 13.30 13.69 -14.34
C ARG A 13 11.99 13.59 -13.55
N PHE A 14 12.06 13.31 -12.26
CA PHE A 14 10.87 13.04 -11.44
C PHE A 14 10.92 13.86 -10.16
N PRO A 15 10.14 14.95 -10.07
CA PRO A 15 10.18 15.87 -8.94
C PRO A 15 9.85 15.16 -7.62
N ALA A 16 10.37 15.70 -6.52
CA ALA A 16 10.01 15.24 -5.19
C ALA A 16 8.48 15.22 -5.02
N VAL A 17 7.97 14.21 -4.31
CA VAL A 17 6.53 14.09 -3.98
C VAL A 17 6.00 15.46 -3.53
N PRO A 18 4.96 16.03 -4.18
CA PRO A 18 4.49 17.36 -3.85
C PRO A 18 4.15 17.48 -2.36
N PRO A 19 4.48 18.60 -1.69
CA PRO A 19 4.15 18.77 -0.27
C PRO A 19 2.65 18.64 -0.01
N ALA A 20 1.81 19.08 -0.96
CA ALA A 20 0.36 18.92 -0.90
C ALA A 20 -0.07 17.44 -0.82
N LYS A 21 0.60 16.56 -1.56
CA LYS A 21 0.35 15.11 -1.51
C LYS A 21 0.65 14.54 -0.13
N ARG A 22 1.72 15.03 0.52
CA ARG A 22 2.05 14.59 1.87
C ARG A 22 1.01 15.02 2.90
N VAL A 23 0.52 16.26 2.82
CA VAL A 23 -0.54 16.76 3.71
C VAL A 23 -1.80 15.93 3.52
N PHE A 24 -2.20 15.68 2.26
CA PHE A 24 -3.34 14.83 1.92
C PHE A 24 -3.21 13.42 2.52
N ASP A 25 -2.06 12.76 2.34
CA ASP A 25 -1.82 11.41 2.88
C ASP A 25 -1.88 11.37 4.40
N LEU A 26 -1.27 12.35 5.07
CA LEU A 26 -1.23 12.40 6.53
C LEU A 26 -2.63 12.63 7.10
N THR A 27 -3.35 13.62 6.59
CA THR A 27 -4.71 13.94 7.03
C THR A 27 -5.65 12.75 6.80
N GLY A 28 -5.63 12.18 5.60
CA GLY A 28 -6.45 11.01 5.27
C GLY A 28 -6.09 9.80 6.13
N ALA A 29 -4.80 9.53 6.36
CA ALA A 29 -4.37 8.43 7.20
C ALA A 29 -4.78 8.60 8.67
N VAL A 30 -4.67 9.81 9.23
CA VAL A 30 -5.11 10.10 10.61
C VAL A 30 -6.62 9.94 10.75
N ILE A 31 -7.40 10.45 9.79
CA ILE A 31 -8.86 10.29 9.78
C ILE A 31 -9.23 8.80 9.73
N LEU A 32 -8.69 8.07 8.75
CA LEU A 32 -8.95 6.63 8.59
C LEU A 32 -8.53 5.85 9.83
N LEU A 33 -7.34 6.13 10.39
CA LEU A 33 -6.86 5.45 11.58
C LEU A 33 -7.76 5.75 12.79
N THR A 34 -8.25 6.98 12.95
CA THR A 34 -9.15 7.35 14.05
C THR A 34 -10.50 6.63 13.92
N LEU A 35 -11.09 6.63 12.72
CA LEU A 35 -12.36 5.98 12.46
C LEU A 35 -12.28 4.46 12.56
N LEU A 36 -11.17 3.87 12.12
CA LEU A 36 -10.97 2.42 12.07
C LEU A 36 -10.17 1.87 13.28
N ALA A 37 -9.75 2.73 14.21
CA ALA A 37 -9.06 2.31 15.44
C ALA A 37 -9.88 1.30 16.26
N PRO A 38 -11.20 1.47 16.48
CA PRO A 38 -11.99 0.49 17.21
C PRO A 38 -12.00 -0.89 16.51
N VAL A 39 -12.10 -0.90 15.18
CA VAL A 39 -12.07 -2.12 14.37
C VAL A 39 -10.70 -2.79 14.48
N LEU A 40 -9.62 -2.02 14.29
CA LEU A 40 -8.25 -2.52 14.42
C LEU A 40 -7.98 -3.09 15.82
N ALA A 41 -8.42 -2.40 16.87
CA ALA A 41 -8.26 -2.84 18.25
C ALA A 41 -9.04 -4.14 18.52
N ALA A 42 -10.31 -4.22 18.08
CA ALA A 42 -11.13 -5.42 18.21
C ALA A 42 -10.54 -6.61 17.45
N SER A 43 -10.11 -6.42 16.20
CA SER A 43 -9.44 -7.45 15.40
C SER A 43 -8.15 -7.95 16.05
N THR A 44 -7.35 -7.03 16.59
CA THR A 44 -6.11 -7.35 17.30
C THR A 44 -6.40 -8.15 18.57
N ALA A 45 -7.34 -7.70 19.40
CA ALA A 45 -7.75 -8.40 20.62
C ALA A 45 -8.29 -9.80 20.31
N LEU A 46 -9.10 -9.93 19.27
CA LEU A 46 -9.68 -11.20 18.85
C LEU A 46 -8.60 -12.20 18.40
N LEU A 47 -7.61 -11.75 17.61
CA LEU A 47 -6.46 -12.57 17.24
C LEU A 47 -5.64 -13.01 18.47
N CYS A 48 -5.42 -12.10 19.43
CA CYS A 48 -4.69 -12.41 20.66
C CYS A 48 -5.41 -13.46 21.50
N VAL A 49 -6.72 -13.31 21.73
CA VAL A 49 -7.51 -14.20 22.60
C VAL A 49 -7.77 -15.56 21.96
N THR A 50 -8.04 -15.62 20.65
CA THR A 50 -8.45 -16.87 19.99
C THR A 50 -7.29 -17.74 19.49
N ARG A 51 -6.15 -17.14 19.14
CA ARG A 51 -5.03 -17.86 18.51
C ARG A 51 -3.75 -17.83 19.32
N GLY A 52 -3.62 -16.91 20.26
CA GLY A 52 -2.34 -16.64 20.92
C GLY A 52 -1.27 -16.13 19.95
N GLY A 53 -0.20 -15.57 20.50
CA GLY A 53 0.94 -15.10 19.71
C GLY A 53 0.80 -13.67 19.17
N ARG A 54 1.55 -13.36 18.11
CA ARG A 54 1.72 -12.00 17.59
C ARG A 54 0.62 -11.68 16.57
N PRO A 55 -0.26 -10.69 16.81
CA PRO A 55 -1.34 -10.35 15.86
C PRO A 55 -0.84 -9.59 14.63
N PHE A 56 0.40 -9.10 14.66
CA PHE A 56 1.00 -8.32 13.58
C PHE A 56 2.13 -9.08 12.90
N VAL A 57 2.13 -9.01 11.57
CA VAL A 57 3.23 -9.44 10.70
C VAL A 57 3.94 -8.19 10.17
N ARG A 58 5.27 -8.28 10.04
CA ARG A 58 6.09 -7.23 9.42
C ARG A 58 6.81 -7.77 8.21
N GLU A 59 6.60 -7.15 7.06
CA GLU A 59 7.25 -7.56 5.81
C GLU A 59 8.20 -6.48 5.29
N PRO A 60 9.39 -6.85 4.78
CA PRO A 60 10.34 -5.90 4.23
C PRO A 60 9.79 -5.21 2.98
N ALA A 61 10.05 -3.91 2.85
CA ALA A 61 9.67 -3.12 1.69
C ALA A 61 10.70 -2.02 1.40
N ALA A 62 10.74 -1.56 0.15
CA ALA A 62 11.51 -0.41 -0.27
C ALA A 62 10.56 0.80 -0.45
N GLY A 63 10.91 1.91 0.19
CA GLY A 63 10.20 3.18 0.13
C GLY A 63 10.82 4.15 -0.86
N LEU A 64 10.50 5.44 -0.70
CA LEU A 64 11.05 6.51 -1.52
C LEU A 64 12.59 6.49 -1.54
N ALA A 65 13.16 6.62 -2.74
CA ALA A 65 14.58 6.51 -3.05
C ALA A 65 15.22 5.19 -2.60
N GLY A 66 14.44 4.10 -2.54
CA GLY A 66 14.93 2.78 -2.15
C GLY A 66 15.18 2.62 -0.64
N ARG A 67 14.71 3.54 0.19
CA ARG A 67 14.88 3.47 1.65
C ARG A 67 14.19 2.21 2.20
N PRO A 68 14.90 1.28 2.84
CA PRO A 68 14.29 0.07 3.38
C PRO A 68 13.40 0.42 4.58
N PHE A 69 12.24 -0.20 4.67
CA PHE A 69 11.34 -0.13 5.81
C PHE A 69 10.57 -1.45 5.99
N ARG A 70 9.69 -1.51 6.98
CA ARG A 70 8.83 -2.69 7.23
C ARG A 70 7.36 -2.29 7.18
N THR A 71 6.59 -2.94 6.32
CA THR A 71 5.13 -2.79 6.26
C THR A 71 4.50 -3.56 7.41
N TRP A 72 3.43 -3.02 8.00
CA TRP A 72 2.68 -3.67 9.06
C TRP A 72 1.40 -4.29 8.51
N ARG A 73 1.07 -5.52 8.91
CA ARG A 73 -0.22 -6.14 8.60
C ARG A 73 -0.74 -6.92 9.79
N LEU A 74 -2.06 -7.14 9.82
CA LEU A 74 -2.63 -8.15 10.71
C LEU A 74 -2.31 -9.54 10.16
N ARG A 75 -2.14 -10.50 11.07
CA ARG A 75 -1.86 -11.89 10.72
C ARG A 75 -3.11 -12.55 10.15
N THR A 76 -3.01 -13.04 8.92
CA THR A 76 -4.10 -13.72 8.18
C THR A 76 -3.69 -15.09 7.62
N ASP A 77 -2.54 -15.61 8.03
CA ASP A 77 -2.07 -16.96 7.67
C ASP A 77 -2.98 -18.08 8.22
N ASP A 78 -2.75 -19.32 7.79
CA ASP A 78 -3.53 -20.49 8.25
C ASP A 78 -3.56 -20.63 9.78
N GLY A 79 -2.49 -20.17 10.45
CA GLY A 79 -2.39 -20.09 11.91
C GLY A 79 -3.43 -19.16 12.56
N ALA A 80 -3.83 -18.08 11.89
CA ALA A 80 -4.88 -17.16 12.35
C ALA A 80 -6.31 -17.73 12.21
N GLY A 81 -6.47 -18.80 11.40
CA GLY A 81 -7.70 -19.52 11.08
C GLY A 81 -8.92 -18.63 10.79
N ARG A 82 -10.10 -18.94 11.34
CA ARG A 82 -11.37 -18.29 10.91
C ARG A 82 -11.35 -16.76 11.04
N ILE A 83 -10.67 -16.23 12.05
CA ILE A 83 -10.53 -14.78 12.25
C ILE A 83 -9.58 -14.20 11.20
N GLY A 84 -8.42 -14.84 10.98
CA GLY A 84 -7.50 -14.46 9.91
C GLY A 84 -8.18 -14.44 8.53
N ALA A 85 -8.92 -15.50 8.20
CA ALA A 85 -9.68 -15.58 6.95
C ALA A 85 -10.77 -14.52 6.84
N ALA A 86 -11.42 -14.14 7.95
CA ALA A 86 -12.40 -13.05 7.95
C ALA A 86 -11.73 -11.68 7.73
N LEU A 87 -10.59 -11.43 8.39
CA LEU A 87 -9.82 -10.20 8.22
C LEU A 87 -9.30 -10.04 6.79
N ASP A 88 -8.83 -11.15 6.21
CA ASP A 88 -8.41 -11.19 4.81
C ASP A 88 -9.59 -10.88 3.90
N ARG A 89 -10.72 -11.60 4.00
CA ARG A 89 -11.92 -11.36 3.18
C ARG A 89 -12.49 -9.94 3.28
N CYS A 90 -12.41 -9.33 4.46
CA CYS A 90 -12.91 -7.97 4.68
C CYS A 90 -11.89 -6.87 4.36
N ALA A 91 -10.71 -7.20 3.84
CA ALA A 91 -9.65 -6.24 3.55
C ALA A 91 -9.14 -5.44 4.76
N LEU A 92 -9.28 -6.02 5.96
CA LEU A 92 -8.86 -5.37 7.20
C LEU A 92 -7.40 -5.67 7.56
N ASP A 93 -6.79 -6.64 6.88
CA ASP A 93 -5.40 -7.06 7.07
C ASP A 93 -4.39 -5.91 6.89
N GLY A 94 -4.70 -4.97 6.00
CA GLY A 94 -3.86 -3.82 5.66
C GLY A 94 -4.00 -2.59 6.58
N LEU A 95 -4.96 -2.55 7.51
CA LEU A 95 -5.18 -1.36 8.37
C LEU A 95 -3.92 -0.90 9.12
N PRO A 96 -3.05 -1.78 9.66
CA PRO A 96 -1.82 -1.34 10.32
C PRO A 96 -0.87 -0.54 9.41
N GLN A 97 -0.97 -0.64 8.08
CA GLN A 97 -0.16 0.12 7.13
C GLN A 97 -0.44 1.62 7.19
N LEU A 98 -1.60 2.05 7.72
CA LEU A 98 -1.87 3.47 7.98
C LEU A 98 -0.80 4.09 8.90
N LEU A 99 -0.22 3.30 9.81
CA LEU A 99 0.89 3.75 10.64
C LEU A 99 2.17 4.02 9.81
N ASN A 100 2.41 3.26 8.74
CA ASN A 100 3.52 3.53 7.81
C ASN A 100 3.27 4.83 7.02
N VAL A 101 2.01 5.13 6.69
CA VAL A 101 1.65 6.40 6.06
C VAL A 101 1.88 7.57 7.01
N VAL A 102 1.43 7.47 8.26
CA VAL A 102 1.69 8.50 9.29
C VAL A 102 3.20 8.70 9.51
N ARG A 103 3.99 7.62 9.57
CA ARG A 103 5.47 7.68 9.67
C ARG A 103 6.17 8.23 8.42
N GLY A 104 5.46 8.34 7.30
CA GLY A 104 6.01 8.87 6.04
C GLY A 104 6.83 7.86 5.24
N GLU A 105 6.75 6.59 5.58
CA GLU A 105 7.36 5.48 4.83
C GLU A 105 6.49 5.13 3.60
N MET A 106 5.18 5.26 3.75
CA MET A 106 4.17 5.00 2.73
C MET A 106 3.30 6.22 2.43
N SER A 107 2.48 6.06 1.41
CA SER A 107 1.43 6.96 0.95
C SER A 107 0.09 6.22 0.95
N LEU A 108 -1.05 6.92 0.97
CA LEU A 108 -2.35 6.26 0.81
C LEU A 108 -2.45 5.62 -0.58
N VAL A 109 -2.05 6.38 -1.60
CA VAL A 109 -2.05 5.97 -3.01
C VAL A 109 -0.62 5.92 -3.55
N GLY A 110 -0.29 4.86 -4.26
CA GLY A 110 1.04 4.67 -4.85
C GLY A 110 1.26 3.23 -5.34
N PRO A 111 2.40 2.95 -5.96
CA PRO A 111 2.77 1.59 -6.33
C PRO A 111 2.83 0.69 -5.11
N ARG A 112 2.41 -0.57 -5.24
CA ARG A 112 2.41 -1.53 -4.13
C ARG A 112 3.82 -1.68 -3.52
N PRO A 113 4.00 -1.74 -2.19
CA PRO A 113 5.31 -1.94 -1.58
C PRO A 113 5.90 -3.30 -1.94
N GLN A 114 7.19 -3.33 -2.29
CA GLN A 114 7.96 -4.55 -2.56
C GLN A 114 9.31 -4.50 -1.86
N ALA A 115 9.77 -5.64 -1.36
CA ALA A 115 11.08 -5.76 -0.70
C ALA A 115 12.24 -5.46 -1.66
N ARG A 116 12.12 -5.93 -2.90
CA ARG A 116 13.04 -5.69 -4.01
C ARG A 116 12.20 -5.42 -5.24
N THR A 117 12.62 -4.47 -6.04
CA THR A 117 12.00 -4.18 -7.33
C THR A 117 13.07 -4.15 -8.40
N ASP A 118 12.76 -4.78 -9.53
CA ASP A 118 13.49 -4.69 -10.79
C ASP A 118 13.23 -3.34 -11.51
N ARG A 119 12.33 -2.52 -10.95
CA ARG A 119 11.83 -1.27 -11.54
C ARG A 119 12.20 -0.07 -10.68
N PRO A 120 13.35 0.55 -10.92
CA PRO A 120 13.81 1.69 -10.13
C PRO A 120 12.84 2.87 -10.19
N GLU A 121 12.01 2.99 -11.23
CA GLU A 121 11.01 4.04 -11.34
C GLU A 121 10.00 4.05 -10.18
N ARG A 122 9.67 2.88 -9.61
CA ARG A 122 8.73 2.81 -8.47
C ARG A 122 9.29 3.40 -7.19
N LEU A 123 10.61 3.52 -7.10
CA LEU A 123 11.31 4.11 -5.96
C LEU A 123 11.31 5.65 -6.02
N LEU A 124 10.76 6.25 -7.07
CA LEU A 124 10.65 7.70 -7.21
C LEU A 124 9.52 8.32 -6.40
N VAL A 125 8.53 7.51 -6.06
CA VAL A 125 7.39 7.89 -5.24
C VAL A 125 7.36 7.03 -3.98
N ARG A 126 6.55 7.42 -2.99
CA ARG A 126 6.31 6.54 -1.85
C ARG A 126 5.39 5.41 -2.29
N PRO A 127 5.64 4.17 -1.85
CA PRO A 127 4.71 3.08 -2.11
C PRO A 127 3.35 3.35 -1.42
N GLY A 128 2.29 2.85 -2.05
CA GLY A 128 0.90 3.05 -1.64
C GLY A 128 0.32 1.88 -0.85
N MET A 129 -0.70 2.15 -0.04
CA MET A 129 -1.60 1.10 0.47
C MET A 129 -2.50 0.56 -0.65
N THR A 130 -2.94 1.45 -1.53
CA THR A 130 -3.65 1.17 -2.79
C THR A 130 -2.91 1.84 -3.95
N GLY A 131 -3.23 1.47 -5.19
CA GLY A 131 -2.53 1.95 -6.37
C GLY A 131 -3.38 1.78 -7.62
N LEU A 132 -2.96 2.44 -8.70
CA LEU A 132 -3.72 2.47 -9.95
C LEU A 132 -3.99 1.06 -10.48
N TRP A 133 -2.96 0.23 -10.61
CA TRP A 133 -3.17 -1.15 -11.06
C TRP A 133 -4.02 -1.96 -10.08
N GLN A 134 -3.96 -1.70 -8.77
CA GLN A 134 -4.77 -2.43 -7.79
C GLN A 134 -6.26 -2.16 -7.96
N VAL A 135 -6.65 -0.95 -8.39
CA VAL A 135 -8.06 -0.62 -8.66
C VAL A 135 -8.49 -0.93 -10.09
N SER A 136 -7.54 -0.92 -11.03
CA SER A 136 -7.77 -1.29 -12.42
C SER A 136 -7.71 -2.81 -12.67
N ALA A 137 -7.13 -3.58 -11.75
CA ALA A 137 -6.94 -5.01 -11.89
C ALA A 137 -8.30 -5.70 -12.07
N ARG A 138 -8.52 -6.18 -13.30
CA ARG A 138 -9.41 -7.29 -13.58
C ARG A 138 -8.69 -8.58 -13.19
N SER A 139 -9.45 -9.64 -12.90
CA SER A 139 -8.97 -10.92 -12.39
C SER A 139 -7.90 -11.61 -13.25
N ASP A 140 -7.67 -11.12 -14.47
CA ASP A 140 -6.80 -11.69 -15.50
C ASP A 140 -5.78 -10.69 -16.10
N LEU A 141 -5.55 -9.53 -15.48
CA LEU A 141 -4.66 -8.50 -16.06
C LEU A 141 -3.20 -9.03 -16.18
N PRO A 142 -2.59 -9.06 -17.38
CA PRO A 142 -1.21 -9.49 -17.56
C PRO A 142 -0.24 -8.66 -16.71
N TRP A 143 0.84 -9.28 -16.24
CA TRP A 143 1.83 -8.61 -15.40
C TRP A 143 2.45 -7.37 -16.06
N GLU A 144 2.63 -7.41 -17.37
CA GLU A 144 3.12 -6.27 -18.17
C GLU A 144 2.16 -5.07 -18.10
N GLU A 145 0.85 -5.28 -18.13
CA GLU A 145 -0.12 -4.20 -18.00
C GLU A 145 -0.12 -3.59 -16.59
N MET A 146 0.02 -4.41 -15.53
CA MET A 146 0.17 -3.90 -14.16
C MET A 146 1.36 -2.95 -14.04
N THR A 147 2.42 -3.28 -14.77
CA THR A 147 3.66 -2.51 -14.85
C THR A 147 3.46 -1.15 -15.50
N LEU A 148 2.74 -1.15 -16.62
CA LEU A 148 2.42 0.07 -17.35
C LEU A 148 1.57 1.01 -16.49
N LEU A 149 0.62 0.46 -15.72
CA LEU A 149 -0.19 1.24 -14.79
C LEU A 149 0.63 1.80 -13.62
N ASP A 150 1.55 1.03 -13.04
CA ASP A 150 2.48 1.53 -12.03
C ASP A 150 3.36 2.66 -12.59
N ARG A 151 3.92 2.49 -13.79
CA ARG A 151 4.71 3.53 -14.47
C ARG A 151 3.89 4.78 -14.76
N HIS A 152 2.68 4.60 -15.30
CA HIS A 152 1.77 5.70 -15.61
C HIS A 152 1.45 6.52 -14.36
N TYR A 153 1.22 5.85 -13.22
CA TYR A 153 1.03 6.53 -11.94
C TYR A 153 2.29 7.32 -11.53
N VAL A 154 3.48 6.70 -11.56
CA VAL A 154 4.74 7.39 -11.21
C VAL A 154 4.94 8.66 -12.04
N GLU A 155 4.68 8.58 -13.34
CA GLU A 155 4.87 9.68 -14.29
C GLU A 155 3.80 10.78 -14.20
N ASN A 156 2.55 10.43 -13.91
CA ASN A 156 1.40 11.33 -14.09
C ASN A 156 0.55 11.53 -12.84
N HIS A 157 1.00 11.09 -11.66
CA HIS A 157 0.20 11.23 -10.44
C HIS A 157 -0.07 12.69 -10.08
N TRP A 158 -1.32 12.95 -9.71
CA TRP A 158 -1.81 14.20 -9.16
C TRP A 158 -2.97 13.90 -8.21
N LEU A 159 -3.36 14.86 -7.37
CA LEU A 159 -4.31 14.63 -6.28
C LEU A 159 -5.68 14.09 -6.73
N GLY A 160 -6.19 14.50 -7.90
CA GLY A 160 -7.47 13.99 -8.39
C GLY A 160 -7.40 12.55 -8.87
N MET A 161 -6.26 12.11 -9.42
CA MET A 161 -6.02 10.69 -9.70
C MET A 161 -6.02 9.89 -8.38
N ASP A 162 -5.39 10.41 -7.33
CA ASP A 162 -5.38 9.76 -6.01
C ASP A 162 -6.79 9.63 -5.43
N LEU A 163 -7.60 10.69 -5.51
CA LEU A 163 -9.01 10.66 -5.08
C LEU A 163 -9.81 9.64 -5.87
N ALA A 164 -9.63 9.57 -7.19
CA ALA A 164 -10.30 8.57 -8.03
C ALA A 164 -9.89 7.14 -7.66
N ILE A 165 -8.60 6.90 -7.36
CA ILE A 165 -8.12 5.59 -6.92
C ILE A 165 -8.70 5.23 -5.55
N LEU A 166 -8.70 6.17 -4.59
CA LEU A 166 -9.27 5.95 -3.26
C LEU A 166 -10.77 5.64 -3.31
N ALA A 167 -11.53 6.37 -4.14
CA ALA A 167 -12.97 6.12 -4.33
C ALA A 167 -13.26 4.73 -4.90
N GLN A 168 -12.38 4.21 -5.77
CA GLN A 168 -12.52 2.88 -6.37
C GLN A 168 -12.02 1.75 -5.44
N THR A 169 -11.17 2.08 -4.47
CA THR A 169 -10.46 1.09 -3.63
C THR A 169 -11.39 0.15 -2.86
N PRO A 170 -12.47 0.61 -2.19
CA PRO A 170 -13.36 -0.30 -1.46
C PRO A 170 -13.99 -1.38 -2.37
N ARG A 171 -14.43 -0.96 -3.56
CA ARG A 171 -15.03 -1.86 -4.56
C ARG A 171 -14.00 -2.84 -5.12
N ALA A 172 -12.79 -2.36 -5.43
CA ALA A 172 -11.71 -3.21 -5.92
C ALA A 172 -11.26 -4.23 -4.86
N ALA A 173 -11.10 -3.78 -3.61
CA ALA A 173 -10.71 -4.62 -2.49
C ALA A 173 -11.73 -5.74 -2.21
N TYR A 174 -13.03 -5.44 -2.31
CA TYR A 174 -14.10 -6.43 -2.20
C TYR A 174 -14.05 -7.46 -3.34
N ARG A 175 -13.93 -6.99 -4.59
CA ARG A 175 -13.86 -7.87 -5.78
C ARG A 175 -12.69 -8.84 -5.72
N GLN A 176 -11.52 -8.39 -5.30
CA GLN A 176 -10.30 -9.21 -5.24
C GLN A 176 -10.35 -10.33 -4.18
N ARG A 177 -11.29 -10.28 -3.25
CA ARG A 177 -11.38 -11.20 -2.11
C ARG A 177 -12.60 -12.12 -2.15
N VAL A 178 -13.57 -11.80 -3.01
CA VAL A 178 -14.83 -12.54 -3.16
C VAL A 178 -14.92 -13.24 -4.52
N ALA A 179 -14.16 -12.77 -5.54
CA ALA A 179 -13.99 -13.45 -6.83
C ALA A 179 -12.92 -14.54 -6.74
#